data_AF-R9XAB2-F1
#
_entry.id   AF-R9XAB2-F1
#
_cell.length_a   1.000
_cell.length_b   1.000
_cell.length_c   1.000
_cell.angle_alpha   90.00
_cell.angle_beta   90.00
_cell.angle_gamma   90.00
#
_symmetry.space_group_name_H-M   'P 1'
#
loop_
_entity.id
_entity.type
_entity.pdbx_description
1 polymer ?
#
loop_
_entity_poly.entity_id
_entity_poly.type
_entity_poly.pdbx_seq_one_letter_code
_entity_poly.pdbx_strand_id
1 'polypeptide(L)'
;MADEHEAGGVPGASGDAVLPARDVPADQDVGPVLAASGVGGERVNITETVGGTATRRYLNEHVTGVLLQGMRQIAVEKPADPLRALGEFLLAESERRRSK
;
A
#
# COMPACT_ATOMS: atom_id res chain seq x y z
N MET A 1 6.12 38.20 56.15
CA MET A 1 6.34 37.30 55.00
C MET A 1 6.57 35.90 55.55
N ALA A 2 5.46 35.23 55.86
CA ALA A 2 5.33 33.80 56.14
C ALA A 2 3.81 33.59 56.27
N ASP A 3 3.20 32.92 55.30
CA ASP A 3 1.77 32.61 55.30
C ASP A 3 1.64 31.12 55.61
N GLU A 4 0.98 30.82 56.73
CA GLU A 4 0.80 29.48 57.27
C GLU A 4 -0.61 28.95 56.92
N HIS A 5 -0.65 27.69 56.49
CA HIS A 5 -1.65 26.66 56.79
C HIS A 5 -3.15 26.92 56.60
N GLU A 6 -3.78 26.13 55.71
CA GLU A 6 -4.69 24.99 56.06
C GLU A 6 -5.37 24.48 54.77
N ALA A 7 -5.17 23.21 54.40
CA ALA A 7 -5.95 22.03 54.79
C ALA A 7 -7.24 21.82 53.96
N GLY A 8 -7.41 20.60 53.44
CA GLY A 8 -8.70 20.14 52.90
C GLY A 8 -8.59 19.33 51.61
N GLY A 9 -8.21 18.06 51.73
CA GLY A 9 -8.29 17.13 50.61
C GLY A 9 -9.71 16.62 50.33
N VAL A 10 -9.93 16.33 49.03
CA VAL A 10 -10.81 15.31 48.37
C VAL A 10 -12.33 15.34 48.67
N PRO A 11 -13.23 14.94 47.73
CA PRO A 11 -13.06 13.89 46.71
C PRO A 11 -13.72 14.12 45.34
N GLY A 12 -13.42 13.18 44.43
CA GLY A 12 -13.92 13.16 43.06
C GLY A 12 -15.41 12.87 42.93
N ALA A 13 -15.93 13.22 41.76
CA ALA A 13 -17.15 12.67 41.21
C ALA A 13 -16.95 12.57 39.69
N SER A 14 -16.76 11.34 39.25
CA SER A 14 -17.00 10.89 37.89
C SER A 14 -18.37 11.36 37.42
N GLY A 15 -18.49 11.77 36.16
CA GLY A 15 -19.81 12.14 35.62
C GLY A 15 -19.75 12.61 34.18
N ASP A 16 -19.89 11.63 33.30
CA ASP A 16 -20.55 11.68 32.00
C ASP A 16 -20.07 12.60 30.88
N ALA A 17 -19.82 11.91 29.77
CA ALA A 17 -19.67 12.44 28.43
C ALA A 17 -20.90 13.26 28.02
N VAL A 18 -20.68 14.49 27.58
CA VAL A 18 -21.59 15.19 26.67
C VAL A 18 -20.76 15.71 25.50
N LEU A 19 -20.92 15.03 24.36
CA LEU A 19 -20.50 15.48 23.05
C LEU A 19 -21.21 16.79 22.72
N PRO A 20 -20.54 17.85 22.25
CA PRO A 20 -21.23 18.92 21.55
C PRO A 20 -21.54 18.45 20.13
N ALA A 21 -22.84 18.31 19.83
CA ALA A 21 -23.36 18.18 18.49
C ALA A 21 -22.80 19.30 17.60
N ARG A 22 -22.09 18.91 16.54
CA ARG A 22 -21.80 19.78 15.40
C ARG A 22 -22.53 19.21 14.22
N ASP A 23 -23.65 19.83 13.90
CA ASP A 23 -24.35 19.74 12.61
C ASP A 23 -23.33 19.76 11.46
N VAL A 24 -23.29 18.68 10.70
CA VAL A 24 -22.61 18.64 9.40
C VAL A 24 -23.68 19.02 8.37
N PRO A 25 -23.64 20.23 7.77
CA PRO A 25 -24.48 20.49 6.62
C PRO A 25 -24.00 19.60 5.46
N ALA A 26 -24.87 18.69 5.04
CA ALA A 26 -24.70 17.87 3.85
C ALA A 26 -24.95 18.74 2.61
N ASP A 27 -23.95 19.51 2.20
CA ASP A 27 -23.84 20.04 0.84
C ASP A 27 -22.38 20.44 0.57
N GLN A 28 -21.60 19.52 0.02
CA GLN A 28 -20.32 19.85 -0.59
C GLN A 28 -20.31 19.19 -1.96
N ASP A 29 -20.92 19.90 -2.91
CA ASP A 29 -20.71 19.78 -4.34
C ASP A 29 -19.23 20.06 -4.64
N VAL A 30 -18.40 19.02 -4.59
CA VAL A 30 -16.99 19.09 -4.99
C VAL A 30 -16.89 18.98 -6.51
N GLY A 31 -17.14 20.10 -7.18
CA GLY A 31 -16.84 20.29 -8.59
C GLY A 31 -15.35 20.04 -8.91
N PRO A 32 -14.99 19.83 -10.20
CA PRO A 32 -13.67 19.38 -10.58
C PRO A 32 -12.64 20.50 -10.38
N VAL A 33 -11.76 20.34 -9.41
CA VAL A 33 -10.64 21.25 -9.18
C VAL A 33 -9.59 20.99 -10.26
N LEU A 34 -9.60 21.84 -11.28
CA LEU A 34 -8.63 21.85 -12.37
C LEU A 34 -7.30 22.38 -11.81
N ALA A 35 -6.34 21.49 -11.53
CA ALA A 35 -5.01 21.88 -11.07
C ALA A 35 -3.92 21.31 -11.99
N ALA A 36 -3.30 22.25 -12.72
CA ALA A 36 -1.92 22.31 -13.18
C ALA A 36 -1.41 21.30 -14.25
N SER A 37 -1.17 21.86 -15.43
CA SER A 37 -0.25 21.34 -16.45
C SER A 37 1.13 21.00 -15.86
N GLY A 38 1.54 19.75 -16.06
CA GLY A 38 2.88 19.26 -15.78
C GLY A 38 3.13 17.94 -16.50
N VAL A 39 3.71 18.04 -17.70
CA VAL A 39 4.57 17.07 -18.42
C VAL A 39 4.11 15.60 -18.50
N GLY A 40 3.72 15.20 -19.72
CA GLY A 40 4.07 13.91 -20.35
C GLY A 40 3.87 12.64 -19.54
N GLY A 41 2.67 12.07 -19.63
CA GLY A 41 2.40 10.70 -19.19
C GLY A 41 1.07 10.27 -19.76
N GLU A 42 1.13 9.33 -20.71
CA GLU A 42 0.00 8.65 -21.33
C GLU A 42 -1.15 8.43 -20.34
N ARG A 43 -2.34 8.91 -20.69
CA ARG A 43 -3.56 8.68 -19.90
C ARG A 43 -3.81 7.18 -19.85
N VAL A 44 -3.30 6.50 -18.83
CA VAL A 44 -3.68 5.13 -18.53
C VAL A 44 -5.18 5.16 -18.29
N ASN A 45 -5.90 4.62 -19.26
CA ASN A 45 -7.35 4.62 -19.30
C ASN A 45 -7.84 3.62 -18.25
N ILE A 46 -8.60 4.11 -17.27
CA ILE A 46 -9.06 3.37 -16.09
C ILE A 46 -9.98 2.17 -16.49
N THR A 47 -10.38 2.04 -17.75
CA THR A 47 -11.00 0.79 -18.24
C THR A 47 -10.03 -0.41 -18.30
N GLU A 48 -8.71 -0.20 -18.41
CA GLU A 48 -7.70 -1.23 -18.10
C GLU A 48 -7.70 -1.63 -16.62
N THR A 49 -8.34 -0.87 -15.73
CA THR A 49 -8.47 -1.22 -14.31
C THR A 49 -9.56 -2.28 -14.08
N VAL A 50 -10.49 -2.49 -15.03
CA VAL A 50 -11.28 -3.74 -15.13
C VAL A 50 -10.50 -4.83 -15.92
N GLY A 51 -9.56 -4.40 -16.77
CA GLY A 51 -8.46 -5.19 -17.32
C GLY A 51 -7.40 -5.67 -16.30
N GLY A 52 -7.57 -5.35 -15.02
CA GLY A 52 -6.77 -5.88 -13.93
C GLY A 52 -6.99 -7.38 -13.68
N THR A 53 -8.04 -7.98 -14.25
CA THR A 53 -8.31 -9.42 -14.11
C THR A 53 -7.60 -10.26 -15.17
N ALA A 54 -7.66 -9.89 -16.45
CA ALA A 54 -7.08 -10.68 -17.55
C ALA A 54 -5.55 -10.60 -17.57
N THR A 55 -4.97 -9.40 -17.51
CA THR A 55 -3.52 -9.21 -17.51
C THR A 55 -2.89 -9.84 -16.27
N ARG A 56 -3.45 -9.58 -15.08
CA ARG A 56 -2.95 -10.17 -13.83
C ARG A 56 -3.10 -11.69 -13.82
N ARG A 57 -4.22 -12.23 -14.32
CA ARG A 57 -4.43 -13.68 -14.43
C ARG A 57 -3.36 -14.28 -15.33
N TYR A 58 -3.15 -13.73 -16.52
CA TYR A 58 -2.11 -14.18 -17.43
C TYR A 58 -0.73 -14.18 -16.74
N LEU A 59 -0.36 -13.08 -16.08
CA LEU A 59 0.90 -13.00 -15.36
C LEU A 59 1.00 -14.04 -14.24
N ASN A 60 -0.06 -14.19 -13.43
CA ASN A 60 -0.11 -15.13 -12.33
C ASN A 60 -0.01 -16.59 -12.76
N GLU A 61 -0.66 -16.93 -13.88
CA GLU A 61 -0.65 -18.27 -14.46
C GLU A 61 0.72 -18.61 -15.10
N HIS A 62 1.36 -17.65 -15.76
CA HIS A 62 2.55 -17.93 -16.57
C HIS A 62 3.86 -17.64 -15.84
N VAL A 63 4.00 -16.46 -15.23
CA VAL A 63 5.31 -15.93 -14.80
C VAL A 63 5.44 -15.66 -13.30
N THR A 64 4.37 -15.29 -12.60
CA THR A 64 4.45 -14.87 -11.19
C THR A 64 5.02 -15.96 -10.29
N GLY A 65 4.57 -17.21 -10.47
CA GLY A 65 5.03 -18.33 -9.64
C GLY A 65 6.53 -18.58 -9.74
N VAL A 66 7.08 -18.56 -10.96
CA VAL A 66 8.51 -18.79 -11.19
C VAL A 66 9.35 -17.59 -10.77
N LEU A 67 8.87 -16.37 -10.99
CA LEU A 67 9.54 -15.14 -10.56
C LEU A 67 9.71 -15.11 -9.05
N LEU A 68 8.65 -15.41 -8.30
CA LEU A 68 8.72 -15.48 -6.84
C LEU A 68 9.72 -16.52 -6.36
N GLN A 69 9.86 -17.65 -7.06
CA GLN A 69 10.85 -18.67 -6.72
C GLN A 69 12.28 -18.19 -6.94
N GLY A 70 12.57 -17.59 -8.10
CA GLY A 70 13.90 -17.04 -8.38
C GLY A 70 14.26 -15.89 -7.43
N MET A 71 13.30 -15.03 -7.09
CA MET A 71 13.50 -13.96 -6.12
C MET A 71 13.80 -14.48 -4.71
N ARG A 72 13.15 -15.57 -4.27
CA ARG A 72 13.49 -16.21 -2.99
C ARG A 72 14.92 -16.74 -2.98
N GLN A 73 15.36 -17.35 -4.08
CA GLN A 73 16.73 -17.86 -4.20
C GLN A 73 17.75 -16.71 -4.11
N ILE A 74 17.53 -15.61 -4.82
CA ILE A 74 18.39 -14.43 -4.78
C ILE A 74 18.45 -13.81 -3.39
N ALA A 75 17.32 -13.76 -2.67
CA ALA A 75 17.28 -13.22 -1.32
C ALA A 75 18.16 -14.01 -0.34
N VAL A 76 18.34 -15.31 -0.58
CA VAL A 76 19.17 -16.21 0.24
C VAL A 76 20.63 -16.18 -0.21
N GLU A 77 20.89 -16.41 -1.50
CA GLU A 77 22.24 -16.58 -2.05
C GLU A 77 23.00 -15.25 -2.20
N LYS A 78 22.27 -14.13 -2.36
CA LYS A 78 22.83 -12.79 -2.57
C LYS A 78 24.01 -12.79 -3.55
N PRO A 79 23.82 -13.30 -4.78
CA PRO A 79 24.88 -13.34 -5.78
C PRO A 79 25.36 -11.92 -6.13
N ALA A 80 26.60 -11.81 -6.62
CA ALA A 80 27.18 -10.54 -7.03
C ALA A 80 26.33 -9.84 -8.12
N ASP A 81 25.79 -10.61 -9.05
CA ASP A 81 24.93 -10.13 -10.14
C ASP A 81 23.50 -10.71 -10.03
N PRO A 82 22.62 -10.14 -9.19
CA PRO A 82 21.30 -10.72 -8.91
C PRO A 82 20.40 -10.80 -10.13
N LEU A 83 20.42 -9.79 -11.02
CA LEU A 83 19.61 -9.80 -12.23
C LEU A 83 20.05 -10.87 -13.23
N ARG A 84 21.37 -11.09 -13.35
CA ARG A 84 21.91 -12.15 -14.21
C ARG A 84 21.52 -13.53 -13.68
N ALA A 85 21.71 -13.75 -12.38
CA ALA A 85 21.30 -14.99 -11.72
C ALA A 85 19.79 -15.26 -11.87
N LEU A 86 18.95 -14.22 -11.75
CA LEU A 86 17.50 -14.35 -12.00
C LEU A 86 17.20 -14.77 -13.43
N GLY A 87 17.84 -14.13 -14.42
CA GLY A 87 17.65 -14.43 -15.83
C GLY A 87 18.04 -15.87 -16.16
N GLU A 88 19.21 -16.31 -15.70
CA GLU A 88 19.69 -17.68 -15.88
C GLU A 88 18.74 -18.70 -15.22
N PHE A 89 18.22 -18.40 -14.03
CA PHE A 89 17.21 -19.22 -13.37
C PHE A 89 15.92 -19.35 -14.20
N LEU A 90 15.40 -18.23 -14.74
CA LEU A 90 14.19 -18.23 -15.55
C LEU A 90 14.36 -19.02 -16.86
N LEU A 91 15.52 -18.91 -17.51
CA LEU A 91 15.88 -19.69 -18.69
C LEU A 91 15.94 -21.19 -18.37
N ALA A 92 16.62 -21.57 -17.30
CA ALA A 92 16.72 -22.97 -16.87
C ALA A 92 15.35 -23.58 -16.56
N GLU A 93 14.47 -22.84 -15.88
CA GLU A 93 13.11 -23.31 -15.59
C GLU A 93 12.25 -23.40 -16.86
N SER A 94 12.41 -22.49 -17.83
CA SER A 94 11.74 -22.59 -19.13
C SER A 94 12.10 -23.88 -19.87
N GLU A 95 13.38 -24.23 -19.94
CA GLU A 95 13.83 -25.48 -20.59
C GLU A 95 13.35 -26.72 -19.84
N ARG A 96 13.36 -26.68 -18.50
CA ARG A 96 12.81 -27.76 -17.65
C ARG A 96 11.33 -27.99 -17.93
N ARG A 97 10.54 -26.93 -18.06
CA ARG A 97 9.10 -27.00 -18.37
C ARG A 97 8.81 -27.47 -19.79
N ARG A 98 9.69 -27.16 -20.75
CA ARG A 98 9.56 -27.63 -22.14
C ARG A 98 9.92 -29.11 -22.30
N SER A 99 10.80 -29.64 -21.44
CA SER A 99 11.27 -31.02 -21.49
C SER A 99 10.39 -32.02 -20.72
N LYS A 100 9.23 -31.58 -20.25
CA LYS A 100 8.28 -32.38 -19.47
C LYS A 100 6.95 -32.51 -20.21
#